data_AF-A0A7C3HQU3-F1
#
_entry.id   AF-A0A7C3HQU3-F1
#
_cell.length_a   1.000
_cell.length_b   1.000
_cell.length_c   1.000
_cell.angle_alpha   90.00
_cell.angle_beta   90.00
_cell.angle_gamma   90.00
#
_symmetry.space_group_name_H-M   'P 1'
#
loop_
_entity.id
_entity.type
_entity.pdbx_description
1 polymer ?
#
loop_
_entity_poly.entity_id
_entity_poly.type
_entity_poly.pdbx_seq_one_letter_code
_entity_poly.pdbx_strand_id
1 'polypeptide(L)'
;MPRPEKIYVSAACLADTGRTALKTIEAPRPVKRINGVYLDALEPKSVKMDYGTLQKNKNITGAPIVIGRSRYARGIGAHSNAVITYEVDGKYRRLQAWAGADAGSRASITFAIRLDGKKAWESGLMRGGNVAKRVDLDITGVKTIELMVGDGGDGINSDWADWADAMLIR
;
A
#
# COMPACT_ATOMS: atom_id res chain seq x y z
N MET A 1 12.71 9.30 -6.50
CA MET A 1 12.01 7.99 -6.55
C MET A 1 11.66 7.65 -7.98
N PRO A 2 11.96 6.44 -8.47
CA PRO A 2 11.42 5.97 -9.75
C PRO A 2 9.90 5.87 -9.64
N ARG A 3 9.16 6.33 -10.68
CA ARG A 3 7.70 6.23 -10.73
C ARG A 3 7.28 4.74 -10.69
N PRO A 4 6.10 4.40 -10.11
CA PRO A 4 5.57 3.05 -10.22
C PRO A 4 5.48 2.67 -11.70
N GLU A 5 5.99 1.47 -12.00
CA GLU A 5 6.15 0.97 -13.36
C GLU A 5 4.76 0.75 -13.97
N LYS A 6 4.40 1.54 -14.99
CA LYS A 6 3.14 1.37 -15.71
C LYS A 6 3.26 0.15 -16.62
N ILE A 7 2.72 -0.98 -16.19
CA ILE A 7 2.54 -2.13 -17.07
C ILE A 7 1.34 -1.82 -17.97
N TYR A 8 1.60 -1.51 -19.24
CA TYR A 8 0.58 -1.42 -20.27
C TYR A 8 0.22 -2.83 -20.73
N VAL A 9 -1.07 -3.19 -20.67
CA VAL A 9 -1.58 -4.35 -21.40
C VAL A 9 -1.94 -3.83 -22.79
N SER A 10 -1.15 -4.17 -23.81
CA SER A 10 -1.47 -3.81 -25.20
C SER A 10 -2.75 -4.53 -25.61
N ALA A 11 -3.79 -3.76 -25.93
CA ALA A 11 -4.96 -4.26 -26.63
C ALA A 11 -4.56 -4.58 -28.08
N ALA A 12 -4.51 -5.87 -28.41
CA ALA A 12 -4.59 -6.32 -29.79
C ALA A 12 -6.05 -6.67 -30.08
N CYS A 13 -6.64 -6.01 -31.08
CA CYS A 13 -7.98 -6.30 -31.55
C CYS A 13 -8.02 -7.65 -32.30
N LEU A 14 -9.07 -8.43 -31.99
CA LEU A 14 -9.86 -9.32 -32.84
C LEU A 14 -9.13 -10.20 -33.89
N ALA A 15 -8.90 -11.47 -33.54
CA ALA A 15 -9.65 -12.62 -34.05
C ALA A 15 -8.89 -13.93 -33.73
N ASP A 16 -9.68 -14.98 -33.56
CA ASP A 16 -9.29 -16.39 -33.56
C ASP A 16 -8.91 -17.05 -32.22
N THR A 17 -9.39 -18.27 -32.16
CA THR A 17 -9.65 -19.17 -31.05
C THR A 17 -8.37 -19.81 -30.50
N GLY A 18 -8.13 -19.63 -29.20
CA GLY A 18 -7.03 -20.32 -28.54
C GLY A 18 -6.85 -19.83 -27.11
N ARG A 19 -7.36 -20.61 -26.16
CA ARG A 19 -7.20 -20.37 -24.72
C ARG A 19 -5.73 -20.60 -24.36
N THR A 20 -4.89 -19.60 -24.64
CA THR A 20 -3.47 -19.65 -24.27
C THR A 20 -3.40 -19.28 -22.79
N ALA A 21 -3.19 -20.29 -21.95
CA ALA A 21 -2.88 -20.08 -20.55
C ALA A 21 -1.64 -19.18 -20.47
N LEU A 22 -1.80 -17.97 -19.93
CA LEU A 22 -0.70 -17.08 -19.63
C LEU A 22 0.24 -17.80 -18.67
N LYS A 23 1.42 -18.21 -19.16
CA LYS A 23 2.51 -18.66 -18.30
C LYS A 23 2.96 -17.47 -17.48
N THR A 24 2.70 -17.50 -16.17
CA THR A 24 3.34 -16.59 -15.22
C THR A 24 4.83 -16.92 -15.21
N ILE A 25 5.63 -16.12 -15.91
CA ILE A 25 7.08 -16.17 -15.79
C ILE A 25 7.41 -15.42 -14.50
N GLU A 26 7.57 -16.14 -13.39
CA GLU A 26 8.19 -15.60 -12.18
C GLU A 26 9.69 -15.40 -12.45
N ALA A 27 10.03 -14.35 -13.20
CA ALA A 27 11.39 -13.86 -13.20
C ALA A 27 11.69 -13.32 -11.79
N PRO A 28 12.83 -13.67 -11.16
CA PRO A 28 13.25 -13.04 -9.91
C PRO A 28 13.36 -11.54 -10.17
N ARG A 29 12.46 -10.76 -9.56
CA ARG A 29 12.40 -9.31 -9.77
C ARG A 29 13.77 -8.72 -9.39
N PRO A 30 14.33 -7.79 -10.20
CA PRO A 30 15.57 -7.13 -9.85
C PRO A 30 15.44 -6.54 -8.44
N VAL A 31 16.33 -6.94 -7.52
CA VAL A 31 16.36 -6.39 -6.18
C VAL A 31 16.77 -4.94 -6.29
N LYS A 32 15.77 -4.04 -6.25
CA LYS A 32 16.00 -2.61 -6.21
C LYS A 32 16.68 -2.29 -4.88
N ARG A 33 17.99 -2.04 -4.93
CA ARG A 33 18.74 -1.59 -3.76
C ARG A 33 18.28 -0.17 -3.44
N ILE A 34 17.62 -0.02 -2.30
CA ILE A 34 17.32 1.27 -1.68
C ILE A 34 18.25 1.44 -0.47
N ASN A 35 18.62 2.67 -0.14
CA ASN A 35 19.28 2.96 1.13
C ASN A 35 18.25 2.96 2.27
N GLY A 36 17.62 1.81 2.51
CA GLY A 36 16.40 1.73 3.29
C GLY A 36 15.82 0.34 3.35
N VAL A 37 14.60 0.24 3.86
CA VAL A 37 13.83 -1.01 3.95
C VAL A 37 12.38 -0.73 3.60
N TYR A 38 11.73 -1.66 2.93
CA TYR A 38 10.30 -1.61 2.67
C TYR A 38 9.52 -2.15 3.87
N LEU A 39 8.33 -1.61 4.13
CA LEU A 39 7.53 -2.02 5.28
C LEU A 39 7.05 -3.47 5.20
N ASP A 40 6.82 -4.01 4.00
CA ASP A 40 6.45 -5.43 3.87
C ASP A 40 7.59 -6.40 4.22
N ALA A 41 8.83 -5.92 4.30
CA ALA A 41 9.98 -6.69 4.78
C ALA A 41 10.21 -6.56 6.29
N LEU A 42 9.49 -5.65 6.95
CA LEU A 42 9.53 -5.49 8.40
C LEU A 42 8.38 -6.25 9.05
N GLU A 43 8.58 -6.62 10.31
CA GLU A 43 7.49 -7.07 11.15
C GLU A 43 6.94 -5.87 11.93
N PRO A 44 5.65 -5.54 11.80
CA PRO A 44 5.04 -4.49 12.61
C PRO A 44 5.08 -4.89 14.10
N LYS A 45 5.28 -3.90 14.97
CA LYS A 45 5.18 -4.09 16.42
C LYS A 45 3.78 -4.56 16.82
N SER A 46 2.76 -3.99 16.18
CA SER A 46 1.38 -4.38 16.38
C SER A 46 0.54 -4.09 15.14
N VAL A 47 -0.46 -4.94 14.92
CA VAL A 47 -1.50 -4.76 13.92
C VAL A 47 -2.84 -4.87 14.62
N LYS A 48 -3.67 -3.84 14.51
CA LYS A 48 -5.08 -3.88 14.89
C LYS A 48 -5.88 -3.57 13.66
N MET A 49 -6.85 -4.42 13.32
CA MET A 49 -7.84 -4.10 12.31
C MET A 49 -9.11 -4.90 12.48
N ASP A 50 -10.21 -4.35 11.97
CA ASP A 50 -11.55 -4.91 12.22
C ASP A 50 -11.82 -6.19 11.40
N TYR A 51 -11.12 -6.38 10.28
CA TYR A 51 -11.31 -7.55 9.40
C TYR A 51 -10.02 -8.10 8.79
N GLY A 52 -9.90 -9.43 8.79
CA GLY A 52 -8.86 -10.17 8.05
C GLY A 52 -7.50 -10.22 8.74
N THR A 53 -6.44 -10.42 7.95
CA THR A 53 -5.03 -10.37 8.38
C THR A 53 -4.20 -9.51 7.44
N LEU A 54 -3.23 -8.75 7.98
CA LEU A 54 -2.40 -7.85 7.17
C LEU A 54 -1.65 -8.65 6.10
N GLN A 55 -1.77 -8.22 4.85
CA GLN A 55 -1.15 -8.90 3.72
C GLN A 55 0.13 -8.18 3.29
N LYS A 56 1.18 -8.96 2.98
CA LYS A 56 2.45 -8.46 2.42
C LYS A 56 2.43 -8.65 0.90
N ASN A 57 2.70 -7.59 0.15
CA ASN A 57 2.76 -7.54 -1.33
C ASN A 57 1.48 -7.97 -2.06
N LYS A 58 0.36 -7.97 -1.35
CA LYS A 58 -0.98 -8.33 -1.83
C LYS A 58 -1.99 -7.42 -1.13
N ASN A 59 -3.15 -7.23 -1.75
CA ASN A 59 -4.29 -6.61 -1.08
C ASN A 59 -4.93 -7.60 -0.10
N ILE A 60 -5.95 -7.16 0.65
CA ILE A 60 -6.59 -7.97 1.71
C ILE A 60 -7.20 -9.31 1.23
N THR A 61 -7.54 -9.43 -0.06
CA THR A 61 -8.09 -10.66 -0.65
C THR A 61 -7.01 -11.63 -1.13
N GLY A 62 -5.73 -11.25 -1.07
CA GLY A 62 -4.62 -12.00 -1.62
C GLY A 62 -4.33 -11.71 -3.11
N ALA A 63 -5.08 -10.81 -3.73
CA ALA A 63 -4.84 -10.35 -5.10
C ALA A 63 -3.71 -9.29 -5.14
N PRO A 64 -3.17 -8.95 -6.33
CA PRO A 64 -2.17 -7.90 -6.45
C PRO A 64 -2.68 -6.54 -5.97
N ILE A 65 -1.79 -5.73 -5.38
CA ILE A 65 -2.07 -4.34 -4.98
C ILE A 65 -2.29 -3.48 -6.24
N VAL A 66 -3.47 -2.88 -6.35
CA VAL A 66 -3.80 -1.96 -7.45
C VAL A 66 -4.52 -0.74 -6.88
N ILE A 67 -3.96 0.46 -7.06
CA ILE A 67 -4.59 1.71 -6.62
C ILE A 67 -4.89 2.57 -7.86
N GLY A 68 -6.16 2.95 -8.02
CA GLY A 68 -6.64 3.59 -9.24
C GLY A 68 -6.39 2.68 -10.46
N ARG A 69 -5.46 3.07 -11.33
CA ARG A 69 -5.03 2.28 -12.50
C ARG A 69 -3.58 1.78 -12.41
N SER A 70 -2.92 1.95 -11.26
CA SER A 70 -1.51 1.61 -11.09
C SER A 70 -1.37 0.35 -10.27
N ARG A 71 -0.63 -0.62 -10.80
CA ARG A 71 -0.27 -1.85 -10.10
C ARG A 71 1.02 -1.64 -9.33
N TYR A 72 1.08 -2.16 -8.10
CA TYR A 72 2.27 -2.06 -7.27
C TYR A 72 2.80 -3.45 -6.95
N ALA A 73 4.12 -3.58 -7.08
CA ALA A 73 4.85 -4.81 -6.84
C ALA A 73 5.02 -5.08 -5.34
N ARG A 74 5.10 -4.01 -4.55
CA ARG A 74 5.34 -4.05 -3.11
C ARG A 74 4.37 -3.17 -2.34
N GLY A 75 4.20 -3.53 -1.07
CA GLY A 75 3.36 -2.79 -0.14
C GLY A 75 2.71 -3.71 0.87
N ILE A 76 1.82 -3.14 1.67
CA ILE A 76 0.98 -3.89 2.60
C ILE A 76 -0.49 -3.59 2.31
N GLY A 77 -1.31 -4.64 2.32
CA GLY A 77 -2.76 -4.58 2.16
C GLY A 77 -3.46 -4.82 3.48
N ALA A 78 -4.41 -3.95 3.80
CA ALA A 78 -5.16 -3.91 5.05
C ALA A 78 -6.66 -3.72 4.79
N HIS A 79 -7.43 -3.68 5.87
CA HIS A 79 -8.86 -3.38 5.87
C HIS A 79 -9.19 -2.33 6.93
N SER A 80 -10.17 -1.45 6.69
CA SER A 80 -10.61 -0.51 7.73
C SER A 80 -11.38 -1.22 8.88
N ASN A 81 -11.46 -0.66 10.08
CA ASN A 81 -10.53 0.33 10.62
C ASN A 81 -9.21 -0.36 10.96
N ALA A 82 -8.06 0.28 10.70
CA ALA A 82 -6.75 -0.31 10.99
C ALA A 82 -5.79 0.68 11.66
N VAL A 83 -4.93 0.13 12.53
CA VAL A 83 -3.72 0.76 13.05
C VAL A 83 -2.57 -0.24 12.98
N ILE A 84 -1.56 0.08 12.18
CA ILE A 84 -0.36 -0.73 11.98
C ILE A 84 0.83 0.06 12.52
N THR A 85 1.48 -0.46 13.56
CA THR A 85 2.54 0.24 14.28
C THR A 85 3.90 -0.36 13.96
N TYR A 86 4.87 0.47 13.58
CA TYR A 86 6.27 0.10 13.39
C TYR A 86 7.16 0.85 14.37
N GLU A 87 8.09 0.13 15.00
CA GLU A 87 9.19 0.73 15.75
C GLU A 87 10.38 0.94 14.82
N VAL A 88 10.88 2.16 14.80
CA VAL A 88 11.93 2.61 13.89
C VAL A 88 13.15 3.19 14.61
N ASP A 89 13.05 3.42 15.93
CA ASP A 89 14.14 3.81 16.85
C ASP A 89 15.03 4.97 16.36
N GLY A 90 14.49 5.91 15.59
CA GLY A 90 15.27 7.03 15.02
C GLY A 90 16.29 6.62 13.94
N LYS A 91 16.23 5.38 13.42
CA LYS A 91 17.20 4.81 12.47
C LYS A 91 17.03 5.30 11.03
N TYR A 92 15.93 5.99 10.74
CA TYR A 92 15.54 6.40 9.39
C TYR A 92 15.23 7.90 9.35
N ARG A 93 15.29 8.47 8.15
CA ARG A 93 15.05 9.89 7.87
C ARG A 93 13.81 10.16 7.04
N ARG A 94 13.39 9.24 6.18
CA ARG A 94 12.18 9.43 5.35
C ARG A 94 11.25 8.24 5.38
N LEU A 95 9.96 8.52 5.43
CA LEU A 95 8.89 7.57 5.10
C LEU A 95 8.29 7.97 3.75
N GLN A 96 8.27 7.03 2.81
CA GLN A 96 7.71 7.22 1.48
C GLN A 96 6.74 6.09 1.17
N ALA A 97 5.55 6.43 0.65
CA ALA A 97 4.52 5.46 0.30
C ALA A 97 3.52 6.04 -0.70
N TRP A 98 2.67 5.16 -1.24
CA TRP A 98 1.46 5.48 -1.98
C TRP A 98 0.27 4.89 -1.24
N ALA A 99 -0.60 5.74 -0.72
CA ALA A 99 -1.81 5.31 0.00
C ALA A 99 -3.03 5.37 -0.93
N GLY A 100 -3.92 4.39 -0.81
CA GLY A 100 -5.23 4.48 -1.47
C GLY A 100 -6.06 3.21 -1.34
N ALA A 101 -7.34 3.37 -1.67
CA ALA A 101 -8.27 2.25 -1.78
C ALA A 101 -7.86 1.33 -2.93
N ASP A 102 -7.90 0.02 -2.68
CA ASP A 102 -7.67 -0.96 -3.74
C ASP A 102 -8.72 -0.80 -4.85
N ALA A 103 -8.32 -0.95 -6.11
CA ALA A 103 -9.15 -0.68 -7.28
C ALA A 103 -10.33 -1.65 -7.43
N GLY A 104 -10.27 -2.85 -6.82
CA GLY A 104 -11.38 -3.80 -6.78
C GLY A 104 -12.42 -3.48 -5.69
N SER A 105 -12.17 -2.48 -4.86
CA SER A 105 -13.01 -2.14 -3.72
C SER A 105 -14.10 -1.12 -4.06
N ARG A 106 -15.19 -1.14 -3.28
CA ARG A 106 -16.18 -0.06 -3.21
C ARG A 106 -15.92 0.86 -2.01
N ALA A 107 -14.66 0.87 -1.55
CA ALA A 107 -14.25 1.48 -0.31
C ALA A 107 -14.57 2.97 -0.24
N SER A 108 -14.69 3.44 0.99
CA SER A 108 -14.84 4.82 1.36
C SER A 108 -13.98 5.04 2.60
N ILE A 109 -12.69 5.30 2.39
CA ILE A 109 -11.70 5.22 3.47
C ILE A 109 -10.91 6.51 3.63
N THR A 110 -10.37 6.70 4.82
CA THR A 110 -9.37 7.72 5.10
C THR A 110 -8.07 7.06 5.52
N PHE A 111 -6.95 7.67 5.16
CA PHE A 111 -5.62 7.26 5.59
C PHE A 111 -5.03 8.36 6.45
N ALA A 112 -4.30 7.98 7.49
CA ALA A 112 -3.51 8.91 8.28
C ALA A 112 -2.20 8.27 8.74
N ILE A 113 -1.21 9.11 9.01
CA ILE A 113 0.06 8.68 9.61
C ILE A 113 0.27 9.46 10.89
N ARG A 114 0.62 8.75 11.96
CA ARG A 114 1.15 9.37 13.18
C ARG A 114 2.63 9.05 13.35
N LEU A 115 3.38 10.05 13.78
CA LEU A 115 4.78 9.95 14.16
C LEU A 115 4.86 10.26 15.66
N ASP A 116 5.32 9.30 16.45
CA ASP A 116 5.35 9.39 17.92
C ASP A 116 4.00 9.87 18.51
N GLY A 117 2.89 9.31 17.99
CA GLY A 117 1.53 9.62 18.42
C GLY A 117 0.93 10.91 17.86
N LYS A 118 1.70 11.74 17.14
CA LYS A 118 1.22 13.00 16.53
C LYS A 118 0.86 12.80 15.06
N LYS A 119 -0.33 13.24 14.64
CA LYS A 119 -0.75 13.19 13.23
C LYS A 119 0.18 14.04 12.37
N ALA A 120 0.81 13.41 11.38
CA ALA A 120 1.78 14.04 10.48
C ALA A 120 1.27 14.12 9.03
N TRP A 121 0.32 13.28 8.66
CA TRP A 121 -0.26 13.25 7.33
C TRP A 121 -1.68 12.66 7.34
N GLU A 122 -2.50 13.09 6.40
CA GLU A 122 -3.82 12.51 6.13
C GLU A 122 -4.18 12.58 4.65
N SER A 123 -4.96 11.63 4.17
CA SER A 123 -5.43 11.60 2.79
C SER A 123 -6.71 12.41 2.58
N GLY A 124 -7.50 12.66 3.62
CA GLY A 124 -8.94 12.90 3.44
C GLY A 124 -9.66 11.69 2.84
N LEU A 125 -10.91 11.84 2.43
CA LEU A 125 -11.70 10.73 1.88
C LEU A 125 -11.12 10.22 0.56
N MET A 126 -10.99 8.90 0.44
CA MET A 126 -10.57 8.19 -0.77
C MET A 126 -11.56 7.07 -1.08
N ARG A 127 -11.94 6.96 -2.35
CA ARG A 127 -12.84 5.91 -2.85
C ARG A 127 -12.14 4.97 -3.83
N GLY A 128 -12.75 3.81 -4.06
CA GLY A 128 -12.35 2.90 -5.15
C GLY A 128 -12.17 3.66 -6.48
N GLY A 129 -11.06 3.41 -7.16
CA GLY A 129 -10.71 4.07 -8.43
C GLY A 129 -10.03 5.44 -8.31
N ASN A 130 -9.96 6.05 -7.12
CA ASN A 130 -9.14 7.24 -6.91
C ASN A 130 -7.65 6.95 -7.17
N VAL A 131 -6.92 7.97 -7.61
CA VAL A 131 -5.46 7.86 -7.75
C VAL A 131 -4.81 7.79 -6.37
N ALA A 132 -3.70 7.05 -6.27
CA ALA A 132 -2.95 6.96 -5.04
C ALA A 132 -2.44 8.33 -4.57
N LYS A 133 -2.49 8.59 -3.27
CA LYS A 133 -1.91 9.79 -2.67
C LYS A 133 -0.50 9.50 -2.17
N ARG A 134 0.43 10.40 -2.50
CA ARG A 134 1.83 10.27 -2.13
C ARG A 134 2.02 10.64 -0.66
N VAL A 135 2.79 9.82 0.03
CA VAL A 135 3.40 10.11 1.33
C VAL A 135 4.89 10.35 1.11
N ASP A 136 5.41 11.43 1.68
CA ASP A 136 6.84 11.72 1.71
C ASP A 136 7.16 12.59 2.92
N LEU A 137 7.41 11.95 4.06
CA LEU A 137 7.56 12.58 5.37
C LEU A 137 9.01 12.51 5.84
N ASP A 138 9.45 13.57 6.51
CA ASP A 138 10.65 13.52 7.37
C ASP A 138 10.30 12.79 8.67
N ILE A 139 11.08 11.77 9.00
CA ILE A 139 10.93 10.95 10.20
C ILE A 139 12.24 10.93 11.01
N THR A 140 13.12 11.90 10.80
CA THR A 140 14.39 12.00 11.53
C THR A 140 14.14 12.05 13.03
N GLY A 141 14.72 11.09 13.77
CA GLY A 141 14.57 10.98 15.22
C GLY A 141 13.23 10.39 15.69
N VAL A 142 12.29 10.08 14.78
CA VAL A 142 11.02 9.43 15.13
C VAL A 142 11.28 8.01 15.61
N LYS A 143 10.59 7.59 16.66
CA LYS A 143 10.73 6.24 17.23
C LYS A 143 9.62 5.30 16.79
N THR A 144 8.41 5.82 16.61
CA THR A 144 7.22 5.04 16.28
C THR A 144 6.47 5.66 15.12
N ILE A 145 6.09 4.82 14.16
CA ILE A 145 5.21 5.17 13.04
C ILE A 145 3.92 4.37 13.16
N GLU A 146 2.78 5.04 13.06
CA GLU A 146 1.47 4.40 12.98
C GLU A 146 0.83 4.71 11.64
N LEU A 147 0.53 3.67 10.87
CA LEU A 147 -0.25 3.76 9.64
C LEU A 147 -1.70 3.44 9.98
N MET A 148 -2.60 4.40 9.71
CA MET A 148 -3.99 4.32 10.10
C MET A 148 -4.92 4.32 8.89
N VAL A 149 -5.96 3.50 8.95
CA VAL A 149 -7.06 3.48 7.98
C VAL A 149 -8.37 3.65 8.74
N GLY A 150 -9.16 4.65 8.38
CA GLY A 150 -10.53 4.85 8.87
C GLY A 150 -11.57 4.51 7.81
N ASP A 151 -12.79 4.22 8.25
CA ASP A 151 -13.94 3.78 7.45
C ASP A 151 -14.71 4.87 6.69
N GLY A 152 -14.19 6.10 6.67
CA GLY A 152 -14.81 7.23 5.95
C GLY A 152 -16.22 7.62 6.38
N GLY A 153 -16.74 7.05 7.47
CA GLY A 153 -18.05 7.35 8.04
C GLY A 153 -19.24 6.57 7.47
N ASP A 154 -19.04 5.59 6.58
CA ASP A 154 -20.09 4.70 6.04
C ASP A 154 -19.92 3.22 6.45
N GLY A 155 -19.01 2.96 7.38
CA GLY A 155 -18.72 1.64 7.93
C GLY A 155 -17.76 0.84 7.04
N ILE A 156 -17.26 -0.28 7.57
CA ILE A 156 -16.08 -0.95 7.00
C ILE A 156 -16.33 -1.75 5.70
N ASN A 157 -17.53 -1.69 5.11
CA ASN A 157 -17.90 -2.62 4.04
C ASN A 157 -17.05 -2.42 2.78
N SER A 158 -16.29 -3.46 2.41
CA SER A 158 -15.38 -3.46 1.25
C SER A 158 -14.25 -2.43 1.35
N ASP A 159 -13.84 -2.06 2.56
CA ASP A 159 -12.80 -1.05 2.77
C ASP A 159 -11.38 -1.62 2.66
N TRP A 160 -11.03 -2.02 1.45
CA TRP A 160 -9.70 -2.56 1.14
C TRP A 160 -8.72 -1.41 0.95
N ALA A 161 -7.68 -1.39 1.78
CA ALA A 161 -6.77 -0.27 1.90
C ALA A 161 -5.33 -0.72 1.67
N ASP A 162 -4.62 -0.04 0.77
CA ASP A 162 -3.25 -0.39 0.42
C ASP A 162 -2.27 0.75 0.75
N TRP A 163 -1.16 0.39 1.38
CA TRP A 163 0.05 1.21 1.49
C TRP A 163 1.11 0.65 0.54
N ALA A 164 1.06 1.11 -0.70
CA ALA A 164 1.90 0.63 -1.80
C ALA A 164 3.29 1.28 -1.80
N ASP A 165 4.31 0.50 -2.21
CA ASP A 165 5.73 0.86 -2.19
C ASP A 165 6.17 1.58 -0.90
N ALA A 166 5.57 1.20 0.24
CA ALA A 166 5.86 1.84 1.52
C ALA A 166 7.28 1.47 2.00
N MET A 167 8.11 2.48 2.22
CA MET A 167 9.53 2.32 2.54
C MET A 167 10.05 3.37 3.51
N LEU A 168 11.04 2.96 4.31
CA LEU A 168 11.83 3.78 5.20
C LEU A 168 13.23 3.95 4.62
N ILE A 169 13.73 5.18 4.56
CA ILE A 169 15.02 5.53 3.97
C ILE A 169 15.93 6.15 5.04
N ARG A 170 17.21 5.78 5.03
CA ARG A 170 18.25 6.31 5.93
C ARG A 170 18.81 7.64 5.49
#